data_AF-A0A7T1HVQ3-F1
#
_entry.id   AF-A0A7T1HVQ3-F1
#
_cell.length_a   1.000
_cell.length_b   1.000
_cell.length_c   1.000
_cell.angle_alpha   90.00
_cell.angle_beta   90.00
_cell.angle_gamma   90.00
#
_symmetry.space_group_name_H-M   'P 1'
#
loop_
_entity.id
_entity.type
_entity.pdbx_description
1 polymer ?
#
loop_
_entity_poly.entity_id
_entity_poly.type
_entity_poly.pdbx_seq_one_letter_code
_entity_poly.pdbx_strand_id
1 'polypeptide(L)'
;MQGQFSEPRPLKPAALQSIWLFQESLIVAVPPLNEQRRIAAKLDITLAAVDACRQRLDGVEALLKRFRQVVLAAATSGELTREWREERGSSKDWKACVLDDIASIQGGITKDSKKQVDEYPEFPYLRVANVQRGYLDLKEISFIRVPPGKIDSLLLEEGDILFRDS
;
A
#
# COMPACT_ATOMS: atom_id res chain seq x y z
N MET A 1 -43.27 9.56 -5.14
CA MET A 1 -42.24 10.21 -4.29
C MET A 1 -41.35 11.03 -5.20
N GLN A 2 -41.67 12.32 -5.38
CA GLN A 2 -40.88 13.27 -6.17
C GLN A 2 -40.15 14.18 -5.18
N GLY A 3 -38.83 14.08 -5.12
CA GLY A 3 -37.99 14.96 -4.31
C GLY A 3 -37.94 16.34 -4.94
N GLN A 4 -38.48 17.34 -4.23
CA GLN A 4 -38.38 18.75 -4.59
C GLN A 4 -36.90 19.15 -4.58
N PHE A 5 -36.33 19.47 -5.75
CA PHE A 5 -35.09 20.22 -5.85
C PHE A 5 -35.36 21.62 -5.26
N SER A 6 -34.76 21.93 -4.12
CA SER A 6 -34.79 23.29 -3.59
C SER A 6 -33.87 24.17 -4.43
N GLU A 7 -34.39 25.30 -4.92
CA GLU A 7 -33.56 26.31 -5.56
C GLU A 7 -32.47 26.78 -4.60
N PRO A 8 -31.22 26.97 -5.07
CA PRO A 8 -30.14 27.43 -4.21
C PRO A 8 -30.48 28.83 -3.69
N ARG A 9 -30.49 28.93 -2.36
CA ARG A 9 -30.76 30.17 -1.62
C ARG A 9 -29.83 31.28 -2.14
N PRO A 10 -30.35 32.47 -2.54
CA PRO A 10 -29.49 33.53 -3.04
C PRO A 10 -28.51 33.96 -1.94
N LEU A 11 -27.22 33.93 -2.28
CA LEU A 11 -26.15 34.35 -1.38
C LEU A 11 -26.33 35.83 -1.03
N LYS A 12 -26.18 36.17 0.26
CA LYS A 12 -26.33 37.54 0.75
C LYS A 12 -25.32 38.48 0.02
N PRO A 13 -25.72 39.71 -0.35
CA PRO A 13 -24.90 40.60 -1.19
C PRO A 13 -23.47 40.84 -0.67
N ALA A 14 -23.28 40.83 0.64
CA ALA A 14 -21.97 41.03 1.28
C ALA A 14 -20.95 39.91 0.98
N ALA A 15 -21.40 38.67 0.77
CA ALA A 15 -20.53 37.54 0.42
C ALA A 15 -20.13 37.54 -1.06
N LEU A 16 -20.97 38.09 -1.93
CA LEU A 16 -20.61 38.33 -3.33
C LEU A 16 -19.64 39.51 -3.42
N GLN A 17 -19.93 40.62 -2.72
CA GLN A 17 -19.02 41.78 -2.68
C GLN A 17 -17.61 41.40 -2.19
N SER A 18 -17.46 40.53 -1.17
CA SER A 18 -16.12 40.12 -0.70
C SER A 18 -15.38 39.21 -1.68
N ILE A 19 -16.07 38.35 -2.44
CA ILE A 19 -15.46 37.55 -3.52
C ILE A 19 -15.03 38.45 -4.69
N TRP A 20 -15.84 39.45 -5.05
CA TRP A 20 -15.50 40.45 -6.07
C TRP A 20 -14.36 41.40 -5.63
N LEU A 21 -14.34 41.83 -4.36
CA LEU A 21 -13.30 42.71 -3.80
C LEU A 21 -11.94 42.02 -3.67
N PHE A 22 -11.90 40.70 -3.44
CA PHE A 22 -10.64 39.95 -3.44
C PHE A 22 -10.02 39.87 -4.85
N GLN A 23 -10.81 40.08 -5.90
CA GLN A 23 -10.39 40.05 -7.30
C GLN A 23 -9.75 41.37 -7.77
N GLU A 24 -10.03 42.49 -7.10
CA GLU A 24 -9.61 43.84 -7.52
C GLU A 24 -8.14 44.20 -7.19
N SER A 25 -7.39 43.34 -6.50
CA SER A 25 -5.99 43.64 -6.12
C SER A 25 -4.94 42.61 -6.56
N LEU A 26 -5.20 41.85 -7.63
CA LEU A 26 -4.19 41.03 -8.29
C LEU A 26 -3.54 41.81 -9.45
N ILE A 27 -2.37 42.40 -9.19
CA ILE A 27 -1.54 42.99 -10.24
C ILE A 27 -0.96 41.85 -11.07
N VAL A 28 -1.56 41.59 -12.24
CA VAL A 28 -1.08 40.59 -13.20
C VAL A 28 -0.37 41.32 -14.34
N ALA A 29 0.86 40.91 -14.65
CA ALA A 29 1.56 41.38 -15.83
C ALA A 29 0.87 40.81 -17.08
N VAL A 30 0.21 41.67 -17.86
CA VAL A 30 -0.51 41.27 -19.08
C VAL A 30 0.40 41.45 -20.28
N PRO A 31 0.90 40.37 -20.92
CA PRO A 31 1.75 40.49 -22.09
C PRO A 31 0.92 40.97 -23.32
N PRO A 32 1.54 41.38 -24.43
CA PRO A 32 0.81 41.74 -25.65
C PRO A 32 -0.08 40.60 -26.16
N LEU A 33 -1.18 40.91 -26.86
CA LEU A 33 -2.19 39.92 -27.27
C LEU A 33 -1.64 38.69 -28.01
N ASN A 34 -0.64 38.89 -28.86
CA ASN A 34 -0.01 37.77 -29.58
C ASN A 34 0.71 36.82 -28.63
N GLU A 35 1.35 37.36 -27.60
CA GLU A 35 2.06 36.60 -26.59
C GLU A 35 1.07 35.91 -25.63
N GLN A 36 -0.03 36.56 -25.26
CA GLN A 36 -1.12 35.92 -24.51
C GLN A 36 -1.66 34.69 -25.26
N ARG A 37 -1.93 34.82 -26.57
CA ARG A 37 -2.40 33.71 -27.40
C ARG A 37 -1.38 32.58 -27.50
N ARG A 38 -0.09 32.91 -27.64
CA ARG A 38 0.99 31.93 -27.68
C ARG A 38 1.10 31.16 -26.38
N ILE A 39 1.01 31.86 -25.25
CA ILE A 39 1.03 31.27 -23.90
C ILE A 39 -0.19 30.37 -23.70
N ALA A 40 -1.40 30.84 -24.02
CA ALA A 40 -2.63 30.07 -23.89
C ALA A 40 -2.57 28.78 -24.73
N ALA A 41 -2.18 28.87 -26.00
CA ALA A 41 -2.05 27.70 -26.87
C ALA A 41 -1.03 26.68 -26.34
N LYS A 42 0.08 27.15 -25.74
CA LYS A 42 1.08 26.26 -25.14
C LYS A 42 0.55 25.57 -23.88
N LEU A 43 -0.23 26.29 -23.06
CA LEU A 43 -0.90 25.72 -21.89
C LEU A 43 -1.92 24.67 -22.31
N ASP A 44 -2.76 24.95 -23.29
CA ASP A 44 -3.77 24.00 -23.80
C ASP A 44 -3.13 22.69 -24.24
N ILE A 45 -2.05 22.76 -25.03
CA ILE A 45 -1.30 21.58 -25.47
C ILE A 45 -0.71 20.80 -24.29
N THR A 46 -0.13 21.52 -23.32
CA THR A 46 0.53 20.88 -22.17
C THR A 46 -0.50 20.21 -21.24
N LEU A 47 -1.63 20.87 -21.01
CA LEU A 47 -2.73 20.33 -20.21
C LEU A 47 -3.38 19.13 -20.89
N ALA A 48 -3.60 19.16 -22.21
CA ALA A 48 -4.10 18.02 -22.95
C ALA A 48 -3.16 16.80 -22.85
N ALA A 49 -1.84 17.00 -22.86
CA ALA A 49 -0.87 15.93 -22.66
C ALA A 49 -0.91 15.37 -21.23
N VAL A 50 -1.07 16.24 -20.22
CA VAL A 50 -1.25 15.81 -18.82
C VAL A 50 -2.52 14.97 -18.66
N ASP A 51 -3.63 15.40 -19.25
CA ASP A 51 -4.90 14.69 -19.14
C ASP A 51 -4.86 13.34 -19.86
N ALA A 52 -4.23 13.26 -21.04
CA ALA A 52 -4.00 11.99 -21.73
C ALA A 52 -3.14 11.03 -20.89
N CYS A 53 -2.12 11.54 -20.18
CA CYS A 53 -1.31 10.74 -19.27
C CYS A 53 -2.12 10.23 -18.07
N ARG A 54 -2.93 11.11 -17.45
CA ARG A 54 -3.84 10.74 -16.35
C ARG A 54 -4.81 9.65 -16.76
N GLN A 55 -5.49 9.81 -17.90
CA GLN A 55 -6.42 8.78 -18.41
C GLN A 55 -5.74 7.42 -18.62
N ARG A 56 -4.48 7.42 -19.06
CA ARG A 56 -3.69 6.18 -19.18
C ARG A 56 -3.37 5.58 -17.81
N LEU A 57 -3.06 6.41 -16.82
CA LEU A 57 -2.75 5.98 -15.46
C LEU A 57 -3.99 5.49 -14.69
N ASP A 58 -5.16 6.07 -14.93
CA ASP A 58 -6.42 5.69 -14.27
C ASP A 58 -6.77 4.21 -14.52
N GLY A 59 -6.38 3.67 -15.68
CA GLY A 59 -6.56 2.26 -16.02
C GLY A 59 -5.53 1.30 -15.41
N VAL A 60 -4.37 1.79 -14.96
CA VAL A 60 -3.25 0.94 -14.52
C VAL A 60 -3.60 0.19 -13.23
N GLU A 61 -4.29 0.82 -12.28
CA GLU A 61 -4.66 0.15 -11.03
C GLU A 61 -5.59 -1.05 -11.30
N ALA A 62 -6.61 -0.86 -12.14
CA ALA A 62 -7.53 -1.92 -12.52
C ALA A 62 -6.81 -3.04 -13.29
N LEU A 63 -5.91 -2.68 -14.20
CA LEU A 63 -5.09 -3.64 -14.94
C LEU A 63 -4.19 -4.46 -14.01
N LEU A 64 -3.50 -3.82 -13.05
CA LEU A 64 -2.66 -4.48 -12.06
C LEU A 64 -3.47 -5.43 -11.17
N LYS A 65 -4.68 -5.03 -10.75
CA LYS A 65 -5.59 -5.90 -10.00
C LYS A 65 -5.94 -7.15 -10.79
N ARG A 66 -6.36 -7.00 -12.04
CA ARG A 66 -6.72 -8.12 -12.91
C ARG A 66 -5.52 -9.03 -13.21
N PHE A 67 -4.37 -8.43 -13.52
CA PHE A 67 -3.14 -9.18 -13.77
C PHE A 67 -2.75 -10.02 -12.54
N ARG A 68 -2.77 -9.42 -11.34
CA ARG A 68 -2.52 -10.15 -10.09
C ARG A 68 -3.47 -11.32 -9.89
N GLN A 69 -4.76 -11.16 -10.18
CA GLN A 69 -5.74 -12.25 -10.09
C GLN A 69 -5.43 -13.40 -11.05
N VAL A 70 -5.12 -13.08 -12.31
CA VAL A 70 -4.79 -14.08 -13.33
C VAL A 70 -3.50 -14.82 -12.96
N VAL A 71 -2.45 -14.12 -12.55
CA VAL A 71 -1.17 -14.72 -12.15
C VAL A 71 -1.34 -15.60 -10.92
N LEU A 72 -2.06 -15.14 -9.90
CA LEU A 72 -2.31 -15.95 -8.70
C LEU A 72 -3.10 -17.21 -9.03
N ALA A 73 -4.14 -17.13 -9.86
CA ALA A 73 -4.91 -18.29 -10.29
C ALA A 73 -4.04 -19.29 -11.08
N ALA A 74 -3.17 -18.81 -11.97
CA ALA A 74 -2.23 -19.66 -12.70
C ALA A 74 -1.17 -20.28 -11.77
N ALA A 75 -0.73 -19.56 -10.74
CA ALA A 75 0.24 -20.06 -9.76
C ALA A 75 -0.37 -21.15 -8.88
N THR A 76 -1.58 -20.92 -8.34
CA THR A 76 -2.24 -21.85 -7.41
C THR A 76 -2.87 -23.06 -8.10
N SER A 77 -3.17 -22.97 -9.40
CA SER A 77 -3.54 -24.13 -10.22
C SER A 77 -2.31 -24.94 -10.68
N GLY A 78 -1.10 -24.40 -10.50
CA GLY A 78 0.14 -25.02 -10.96
C GLY A 78 0.39 -24.88 -12.46
N GLU A 79 -0.40 -24.09 -13.20
CA GLU A 79 -0.19 -23.86 -14.64
C GLU A 79 1.14 -23.15 -14.92
N LEU A 80 1.59 -22.23 -14.05
CA LEU A 80 2.88 -21.55 -14.21
C LEU A 80 4.10 -22.48 -14.18
N THR A 81 3.98 -23.66 -13.56
CA THR A 81 5.07 -24.63 -13.41
C THR A 81 4.83 -25.90 -14.22
N ARG A 82 3.88 -25.87 -15.15
CA ARG A 82 3.49 -27.02 -15.97
C ARG A 82 4.65 -27.55 -16.82
N GLU A 83 5.26 -26.70 -17.62
CA GLU A 83 6.38 -27.08 -18.50
C GLU A 83 7.54 -27.68 -17.69
N TRP A 84 7.93 -27.01 -16.60
CA TRP A 84 8.97 -27.49 -15.68
C TRP A 84 8.68 -28.88 -15.08
N ARG A 85 7.41 -29.18 -14.77
CA ARG A 85 7.01 -30.50 -14.26
C ARG A 85 7.06 -31.58 -15.35
N GLU A 86 6.62 -31.24 -16.56
CA GLU A 86 6.65 -32.14 -17.72
C GLU A 86 8.09 -32.52 -18.09
N GLU A 87 9.02 -31.56 -18.08
CA GLU A 87 10.46 -31.80 -18.32
C GLU A 87 11.12 -32.69 -17.26
N ARG A 88 10.69 -32.56 -16.00
CA ARG A 88 11.27 -33.32 -14.87
C ARG A 88 10.55 -34.62 -14.54
N GLY A 89 9.53 -34.98 -15.31
CA GLY A 89 8.71 -36.17 -15.02
C GLY A 89 7.98 -36.08 -13.68
N SER A 90 7.75 -34.88 -13.16
CA SER A 90 7.03 -34.64 -11.92
C SER A 90 5.53 -34.75 -12.20
N SER A 91 4.84 -35.69 -11.54
CA SER A 91 3.40 -35.87 -11.73
C SER A 91 2.61 -34.66 -11.22
N LYS A 92 1.40 -34.46 -11.76
CA LYS A 92 0.47 -33.39 -11.38
C LYS A 92 -0.12 -33.53 -9.96
N ASP A 93 0.37 -34.48 -9.17
CA ASP A 93 -0.30 -34.89 -7.93
C ASP A 93 0.07 -33.94 -6.78
N TRP A 94 -0.57 -32.77 -6.78
CA TRP A 94 -0.63 -31.94 -5.59
C TRP A 94 -1.31 -32.76 -4.48
N LYS A 95 -0.55 -33.06 -3.43
CA LYS A 95 -1.10 -33.69 -2.23
C LYS A 95 -1.67 -32.61 -1.34
N ALA A 96 -2.95 -32.75 -1.00
CA ALA A 96 -3.50 -31.98 0.10
C ALA A 96 -2.76 -32.36 1.38
N CYS A 97 -2.19 -31.36 2.05
CA CYS A 97 -1.50 -31.49 3.34
C CYS A 97 -1.94 -30.34 4.23
N VAL A 98 -1.82 -30.51 5.55
CA VAL A 98 -1.96 -29.40 6.48
C VAL A 98 -0.66 -28.63 6.54
N LEU A 99 -0.71 -27.34 6.91
CA LEU A 99 0.50 -26.51 6.98
C LEU A 99 1.56 -27.10 7.94
N ASP A 100 1.12 -27.77 9.00
CA ASP A 100 1.96 -28.48 9.98
C ASP A 100 2.78 -29.61 9.36
N ASP A 101 2.34 -30.19 8.23
CA ASP A 101 3.08 -31.25 7.52
C ASP A 101 4.32 -30.70 6.79
N ILE A 102 4.35 -29.40 6.49
CA ILE A 102 5.34 -28.77 5.60
C ILE A 102 6.05 -27.57 6.21
N ALA A 103 5.61 -27.09 7.37
CA ALA A 103 6.19 -25.93 8.04
C ALA A 103 6.02 -26.03 9.57
N SER A 104 7.04 -25.59 10.31
CA SER A 104 6.95 -25.37 11.75
C SER A 104 6.30 -24.00 12.00
N ILE A 105 5.20 -23.98 12.75
CA ILE A 105 4.48 -22.74 13.09
C ILE A 105 4.82 -22.35 14.52
N GLN A 106 5.50 -21.22 14.68
CA GLN A 106 5.89 -20.70 15.98
C GLN A 106 5.13 -19.41 16.32
N GLY A 107 4.49 -19.41 17.47
CA GLY A 107 3.89 -18.20 18.05
C GLY A 107 4.95 -17.30 18.67
N GLY A 108 4.83 -15.99 18.45
CA GLY A 108 5.66 -14.98 19.11
C GLY A 108 5.35 -14.82 20.61
N ILE A 109 6.15 -14.02 21.29
CA ILE A 109 5.93 -13.66 22.70
C ILE A 109 5.51 -12.20 22.84
N THR A 110 4.74 -11.89 23.88
CA THR A 110 4.38 -10.51 24.23
C THR A 110 5.28 -10.01 25.35
N LYS A 111 5.72 -8.74 25.25
CA LYS A 111 6.43 -8.05 26.34
C LYS A 111 5.48 -7.76 27.50
N ASP A 112 5.46 -8.63 28.50
CA ASP A 112 4.74 -8.47 29.76
C ASP A 112 5.67 -7.95 30.84
N SER A 113 5.36 -6.79 31.41
CA SER A 113 6.15 -6.13 32.46
C SER A 113 6.46 -7.06 33.65
N LYS A 114 5.56 -7.99 34.01
CA LYS A 114 5.78 -8.93 35.11
C LYS A 114 6.86 -9.97 34.82
N LYS A 115 7.17 -10.20 33.54
CA LYS A 115 8.14 -11.20 33.07
C LYS A 115 9.49 -10.56 32.69
N GLN A 116 9.67 -9.25 32.90
CA GLN A 116 10.90 -8.53 32.57
C GLN A 116 11.88 -8.50 33.76
N VAL A 117 12.30 -9.68 34.18
CA VAL A 117 13.24 -9.90 35.30
C VAL A 117 14.65 -9.44 34.90
N ASP A 118 15.36 -8.69 35.76
CA ASP A 118 16.67 -8.09 35.45
C ASP A 118 17.77 -9.14 35.19
N GLU A 119 17.69 -10.30 35.84
CA GLU A 119 18.64 -11.40 35.65
C GLU A 119 18.52 -12.10 34.28
N TYR A 120 17.42 -11.88 33.55
CA TYR A 120 17.23 -12.50 32.24
C TYR A 120 17.97 -11.72 31.15
N PRO A 121 18.61 -12.44 30.21
CA PRO A 121 19.25 -11.79 29.07
C PRO A 121 18.22 -11.02 28.22
N GLU A 122 18.66 -9.87 27.73
CA GLU A 122 17.87 -8.97 26.91
C GLU A 122 18.18 -9.18 25.43
N PHE A 123 17.13 -9.26 24.60
CA PHE A 123 17.24 -9.51 23.16
C PHE A 123 16.43 -8.49 22.35
N PRO A 124 16.83 -8.19 21.10
CA PRO A 124 16.01 -7.47 20.14
C PRO A 124 14.65 -8.13 19.97
N TYR A 125 13.59 -7.32 19.98
CA TYR A 125 12.20 -7.76 19.96
C TYR A 125 11.46 -7.13 18.80
N LEU A 126 11.06 -7.97 17.84
CA LEU A 126 10.29 -7.58 16.67
C LEU A 126 8.80 -7.50 17.04
N ARG A 127 8.22 -6.29 16.98
CA ARG A 127 6.79 -6.08 17.24
C ARG A 127 5.99 -6.11 15.94
N VAL A 128 4.67 -6.25 16.08
CA VAL A 128 3.71 -6.08 14.98
C VAL A 128 3.93 -4.75 14.23
N ALA A 129 4.31 -3.68 14.93
CA ALA A 129 4.63 -2.38 14.32
C ALA A 129 5.87 -2.42 13.40
N ASN A 130 6.80 -3.35 13.62
CA ASN A 130 8.00 -3.52 12.80
C ASN A 130 7.74 -4.38 11.55
N VAL A 131 6.65 -5.16 11.53
CA VAL A 131 6.31 -6.05 10.40
C VAL A 131 5.36 -5.32 9.45
N GLN A 132 5.90 -4.82 8.35
CA GLN A 132 5.16 -4.09 7.33
C GLN A 132 4.89 -4.97 6.12
N ARG A 133 3.99 -4.51 5.24
CA ARG A 133 3.66 -5.26 4.03
C ARG A 133 4.86 -5.26 3.07
N GLY A 134 5.58 -6.37 3.04
CA GLY A 134 6.70 -6.61 2.14
C GLY A 134 8.07 -6.16 2.65
N TYR A 135 8.17 -5.66 3.88
CA TYR A 135 9.46 -5.31 4.49
C TYR A 135 9.37 -5.23 6.03
N LEU A 136 10.53 -5.21 6.69
CA LEU A 136 10.65 -4.93 8.12
C LEU A 136 11.12 -3.51 8.35
N ASP A 137 10.39 -2.75 9.18
CA ASP A 137 10.87 -1.46 9.68
C ASP A 137 11.69 -1.68 10.96
N LEU A 138 13.02 -1.59 10.82
CA LEU A 138 13.99 -1.84 11.89
C LEU A 138 14.63 -0.55 12.41
N LYS A 139 14.11 0.64 12.07
CA LYS A 139 14.66 1.93 12.53
C LYS A 139 14.63 2.06 14.04
N GLU A 140 13.56 1.57 14.66
CA GLU A 140 13.40 1.51 16.11
C GLU A 140 13.05 0.08 16.53
N ILE A 141 13.94 -0.53 17.29
CA ILE A 141 13.76 -1.88 17.83
C ILE A 141 13.59 -1.78 19.34
N SER A 142 12.59 -2.49 19.85
CA SER A 142 12.43 -2.69 21.28
C SER A 142 13.22 -3.89 21.74
N PHE A 143 13.48 -3.96 23.04
CA PHE A 143 14.14 -5.09 23.65
C PHE A 143 13.18 -5.82 24.59
N ILE A 144 13.40 -7.12 24.75
CA ILE A 144 12.65 -7.98 25.65
C ILE A 144 13.61 -8.89 26.41
N ARG A 145 13.38 -9.03 27.71
CA ARG A 145 14.09 -10.02 28.52
C ARG A 145 13.40 -11.36 28.46
N VAL A 146 14.17 -12.41 28.21
CA VAL A 146 13.66 -13.77 27.98
C VAL A 146 14.39 -14.75 28.89
N PRO A 147 13.69 -15.67 29.58
CA PRO A 147 14.32 -16.71 30.38
C PRO A 147 15.30 -17.56 29.54
N PRO A 148 16.44 -17.98 30.11
CA PRO A 148 17.35 -18.92 29.47
C PRO A 148 16.63 -20.20 29.04
N GLY A 149 16.88 -20.67 27.81
CA GLY A 149 16.26 -21.88 27.24
C GLY A 149 14.96 -21.66 26.46
N LYS A 150 14.35 -20.47 26.51
CA LYS A 150 13.19 -20.14 25.65
C LYS A 150 13.58 -19.42 24.36
N ILE A 151 14.76 -18.80 24.34
CA ILE A 151 15.19 -17.94 23.22
C ILE A 151 15.40 -18.73 21.93
N ASP A 152 15.92 -19.96 22.01
CA ASP A 152 16.30 -20.75 20.83
C ASP A 152 15.13 -20.99 19.87
N SER A 153 13.93 -21.21 20.40
CA SER A 153 12.70 -21.37 19.60
C SER A 153 12.11 -20.06 19.06
N LEU A 154 12.60 -18.89 19.49
CA LEU A 154 12.04 -17.58 19.19
C LEU A 154 12.93 -16.73 18.29
N LEU A 155 14.14 -17.20 18.00
CA LEU A 155 15.03 -16.54 17.06
C LEU A 155 14.48 -16.70 15.65
N LEU A 156 14.52 -15.61 14.90
CA LEU A 156 14.18 -15.61 13.49
C LEU A 156 15.42 -15.91 12.68
N GLU A 157 15.30 -16.84 11.74
CA GLU A 157 16.33 -17.18 10.79
C GLU A 157 16.04 -16.58 9.42
N GLU A 158 17.08 -16.50 8.60
CA GLU A 158 16.91 -16.09 7.20
C GLU A 158 16.04 -17.12 6.47
N GLY A 159 14.95 -16.65 5.85
CA GLY A 159 13.98 -17.51 5.17
C GLY A 159 12.68 -17.70 5.94
N ASP A 160 12.62 -17.32 7.22
CA ASP A 160 11.39 -17.37 7.99
C ASP A 160 10.30 -16.47 7.41
N ILE A 161 9.08 -16.99 7.36
CA ILE A 161 7.91 -16.27 6.87
C ILE A 161 7.13 -15.71 8.06
N LEU A 162 7.14 -14.38 8.19
CA LEU A 162 6.38 -13.69 9.21
C LEU A 162 4.94 -13.46 8.75
N PHE A 163 4.00 -13.99 9.55
CA PHE A 163 2.58 -13.80 9.33
C PHE A 163 1.98 -12.96 10.45
N ARG A 164 1.11 -12.02 10.09
CA ARG A 164 0.32 -11.22 11.02
C ARG A 164 -1.14 -11.48 10.73
N ASP A 165 -1.86 -11.95 11.74
CA ASP A 165 -3.32 -12.02 11.71
C ASP A 165 -3.88 -10.59 11.76
N SER A 166 -4.68 -10.23 10.75
CA SER A 166 -5.12 -8.85 10.45
C SER A 166 -6.42 -8.48 11.11
#